data_AF-A0A7W1S5E8-F1
#
_entry.id   AF-A0A7W1S5E8-F1
#
_cell.length_a   1.000
_cell.length_b   1.000
_cell.length_c   1.000
_cell.angle_alpha   90.00
_cell.angle_beta   90.00
_cell.angle_gamma   90.00
#
_symmetry.space_group_name_H-M   'P 1'
#
loop_
_entity.id
_entity.type
_entity.pdbx_description
1 polymer ?
#
loop_
_entity_poly.entity_id
_entity_poly.type
_entity_poly.pdbx_seq_one_letter_code
_entity_poly.pdbx_strand_id
1 'polypeptide(L)'
;MGVINTDSTGKQRNQTMRTVAEILRRLSQKQVVDDEVRNMTAMLVYCLREVEAGIDQSATAWEKRDYWVKSEELRQRYMWVGDMADQLRAMIYSEQWTLLPPIMLKLLPRVADIKITKMTRDVTLWDGVYDKLMQEKPAK
;
A
#
# COMPACT_ATOMS: atom_id res chain seq x y z
N MET A 1 27.86 -10.30 -5.78
CA MET A 1 26.63 -11.07 -5.47
C MET A 1 26.04 -10.50 -4.19
N GLY A 2 24.98 -9.69 -4.30
CA GLY A 2 24.32 -9.13 -3.12
C GLY A 2 23.52 -10.21 -2.40
N VAL A 3 23.81 -10.45 -1.13
CA VAL A 3 22.97 -11.25 -0.25
C VAL A 3 21.63 -10.51 -0.15
N ILE A 4 20.61 -11.00 -0.86
CA ILE A 4 19.24 -10.49 -0.71
C ILE A 4 18.79 -10.93 0.67
N ASN A 5 18.77 -9.99 1.60
CA ASN A 5 18.42 -10.22 3.00
C ASN A 5 16.90 -10.36 3.08
N THR A 6 16.37 -11.56 2.82
CA THR A 6 14.92 -11.84 2.83
C THR A 6 14.25 -11.52 4.17
N ASP A 7 15.03 -11.43 5.25
CA ASP A 7 14.54 -10.99 6.57
C ASP A 7 14.19 -9.49 6.60
N SER A 8 14.92 -8.65 5.85
CA SER A 8 14.63 -7.22 5.80
C SER A 8 13.37 -6.92 4.99
N THR A 9 13.08 -7.70 3.94
CA THR A 9 11.88 -7.49 3.10
C THR A 9 10.60 -7.84 3.85
N GLY A 10 10.59 -8.91 4.66
CA GLY A 10 9.46 -9.26 5.53
C GLY A 10 9.18 -8.19 6.60
N LYS A 11 10.24 -7.71 7.27
CA LYS A 11 10.12 -6.64 8.27
C LYS A 11 9.61 -5.34 7.65
N GLN A 12 10.14 -4.94 6.49
CA GLN A 12 9.72 -3.74 5.77
C GLN A 12 8.25 -3.84 5.38
N ARG A 13 7.82 -4.96 4.77
CA ARG A 13 6.42 -5.21 4.43
C ARG A 13 5.50 -5.04 5.65
N ASN A 14 5.85 -5.61 6.79
CA ASN A 14 5.03 -5.47 8.00
C ASN A 14 4.93 -4.02 8.49
N GLN A 15 6.00 -3.23 8.36
CA GLN A 15 5.99 -1.80 8.68
C GLN A 15 5.12 -1.01 7.69
N THR A 16 5.22 -1.30 6.39
CA THR A 16 4.40 -0.66 5.36
C THR A 16 2.92 -1.02 5.52
N MET A 17 2.59 -2.29 5.78
CA MET A 17 1.23 -2.73 6.09
C MET A 17 0.67 -2.07 7.35
N ARG A 18 1.50 -1.84 8.36
CA ARG A 18 1.10 -1.03 9.53
C ARG A 18 0.78 0.41 9.14
N THR A 19 1.59 1.03 8.28
CA THR A 19 1.31 2.38 7.75
C THR A 19 -0.02 2.41 7.00
N VAL A 20 -0.30 1.42 6.15
CA VAL A 20 -1.60 1.27 5.47
C VAL A 20 -2.75 1.23 6.49
N ALA A 21 -2.62 0.42 7.55
CA ALA A 21 -3.64 0.30 8.59
C ALA A 21 -3.87 1.61 9.36
N GLU A 22 -2.80 2.33 9.72
CA GLU A 22 -2.91 3.63 10.40
C GLU A 22 -3.57 4.69 9.50
N ILE A 23 -3.22 4.73 8.21
CA ILE A 23 -3.84 5.65 7.26
C ILE A 23 -5.32 5.31 7.06
N LEU A 24 -5.69 4.05 6.86
CA LEU A 24 -7.10 3.66 6.69
C LEU A 24 -7.95 4.03 7.90
N ARG A 25 -7.41 3.88 9.12
CA ARG A 25 -8.09 4.29 10.35
C ARG A 25 -8.22 5.82 10.49
N ARG A 26 -7.26 6.59 9.98
CA ARG A 26 -7.37 8.07 9.91
C ARG A 26 -8.42 8.48 8.87
N LEU A 27 -8.38 7.89 7.68
CA LEU A 27 -9.35 8.14 6.61
C LEU A 27 -10.77 7.80 7.06
N SER A 28 -11.00 6.74 7.82
CA SER A 28 -12.34 6.38 8.30
C SER A 28 -12.94 7.40 9.28
N GLN A 29 -12.13 8.32 9.81
CA GLN A 29 -12.56 9.39 10.71
C GLN A 29 -12.83 10.70 9.96
N LYS A 30 -12.45 10.80 8.68
CA LYS A 30 -12.67 11.98 7.84
C LYS A 30 -14.08 11.95 7.25
N GLN A 31 -14.77 13.09 7.29
CA GLN A 31 -16.12 13.26 6.73
C GLN A 31 -16.10 13.93 5.34
N VAL A 32 -15.03 14.64 5.03
CA VAL A 32 -14.87 15.41 3.80
C VAL A 32 -13.52 15.08 3.19
N VAL A 33 -13.45 15.09 1.86
CA VAL A 33 -12.20 14.93 1.11
C VAL A 33 -11.49 16.28 1.05
N ASP A 34 -10.58 16.49 2.00
CA ASP A 34 -9.64 17.63 2.04
C ASP A 34 -8.27 17.23 1.48
N ASP A 35 -7.32 18.16 1.45
CA ASP A 35 -5.97 17.90 0.93
C ASP A 35 -5.22 16.84 1.75
N GLU A 36 -5.50 16.72 3.05
CA GLU A 36 -4.94 15.66 3.88
C GLU A 36 -5.47 14.28 3.47
N VAL A 37 -6.76 14.15 3.15
CA VAL A 37 -7.34 12.93 2.59
C VAL A 37 -6.70 12.58 1.25
N ARG A 38 -6.48 13.58 0.38
CA ARG A 38 -5.82 13.36 -0.92
C ARG A 38 -4.41 12.82 -0.75
N ASN A 39 -3.63 13.47 0.12
CA ASN A 39 -2.27 13.07 0.44
C ASN A 39 -2.20 11.67 1.08
N MET A 40 -3.05 11.39 2.08
CA MET A 40 -3.15 10.07 2.70
C MET A 40 -3.52 8.98 1.68
N THR A 41 -4.47 9.26 0.79
CA THR A 41 -4.90 8.31 -0.24
C THR A 41 -3.78 8.05 -1.25
N ALA A 42 -3.04 9.08 -1.65
CA ALA A 42 -1.87 8.91 -2.50
C ALA A 42 -0.77 8.10 -1.79
N MET A 43 -0.57 8.32 -0.49
CA MET A 43 0.37 7.52 0.31
C MET A 43 -0.02 6.04 0.36
N LEU A 44 -1.32 5.71 0.42
CA LEU A 44 -1.78 4.32 0.29
C LEU A 44 -1.32 3.69 -1.03
N VAL A 45 -1.39 4.41 -2.16
CA VAL A 45 -0.91 3.91 -3.46
C VAL A 45 0.56 3.52 -3.38
N TYR A 46 1.42 4.39 -2.82
CA TYR A 46 2.85 4.09 -2.68
C TYR A 46 3.13 2.94 -1.71
N CYS A 47 2.44 2.90 -0.57
CA CYS A 47 2.59 1.79 0.38
C CYS A 47 2.22 0.45 -0.27
N LEU A 48 1.13 0.39 -1.03
CA LEU A 48 0.72 -0.84 -1.71
C LEU A 48 1.73 -1.23 -2.79
N ARG A 49 2.19 -0.31 -3.63
CA ARG A 49 3.26 -0.57 -4.61
C ARG A 49 4.56 -1.08 -3.95
N GLU A 50 4.94 -0.52 -2.80
CA GLU A 50 6.10 -0.97 -2.04
C GLU A 50 5.93 -2.41 -1.53
N VAL A 51 4.73 -2.74 -1.04
CA VAL A 51 4.41 -4.11 -0.61
C VAL A 51 4.49 -5.08 -1.79
N GLU A 52 3.89 -4.75 -2.94
CA GLU A 52 3.94 -5.56 -4.15
C GLU A 52 5.39 -5.82 -4.60
N ALA A 53 6.20 -4.77 -4.73
CA ALA A 53 7.60 -4.89 -5.10
C ALA A 53 8.40 -5.74 -4.10
N GLY A 54 8.12 -5.61 -2.80
CA GLY A 54 8.73 -6.43 -1.75
C GLY A 54 8.32 -7.91 -1.82
N ILE A 55 7.09 -8.20 -2.26
CA ILE A 55 6.61 -9.56 -2.50
C ILE A 55 7.34 -10.18 -3.69
N ASP A 56 7.44 -9.48 -4.81
CA ASP A 56 8.13 -9.96 -6.01
C ASP A 56 9.61 -10.23 -5.75
N GLN A 57 10.30 -9.34 -5.02
CA GLN A 57 11.69 -9.56 -4.60
C GLN A 57 11.83 -10.81 -3.73
N SER A 58 10.92 -11.01 -2.76
CA SER A 58 10.98 -12.17 -1.86
C SER A 58 10.69 -13.47 -2.60
N ALA A 59 9.66 -13.48 -3.45
CA ALA A 59 9.28 -14.63 -4.27
C ALA A 59 10.43 -15.02 -5.21
N THR A 60 11.01 -14.05 -5.93
CA THR A 60 12.15 -14.29 -6.83
C THR A 60 13.37 -14.84 -6.08
N ALA A 61 13.63 -14.37 -4.86
CA ALA A 61 14.73 -14.87 -4.05
C ALA A 61 14.52 -16.32 -3.58
N TRP A 62 13.27 -16.70 -3.31
CA TRP A 62 12.88 -18.06 -2.94
C TRP A 62 12.88 -19.03 -4.13
N GLU A 63 12.49 -18.56 -5.31
CA GLU A 63 12.55 -19.34 -6.56
C GLU A 63 14.00 -19.72 -6.91
N LYS A 64 14.96 -18.80 -6.74
CA LYS A 64 16.39 -19.08 -6.89
C LYS A 64 16.95 -20.12 -5.91
N ARG A 65 16.16 -20.50 -4.89
CA ARG A 65 16.48 -21.53 -3.89
C ARG A 65 15.54 -22.74 -4.00
N ASP A 66 14.88 -22.90 -5.14
CA ASP A 66 13.94 -23.98 -5.45
C ASP A 66 12.66 -24.01 -4.57
N TYR A 67 12.31 -22.91 -3.89
CA TYR A 67 11.10 -22.78 -3.08
C TYR A 67 9.88 -22.26 -3.87
N TRP A 68 9.62 -22.85 -5.04
CA TRP A 68 8.57 -22.41 -5.96
C TRP A 68 7.17 -22.34 -5.33
N VAL A 69 6.79 -23.35 -4.54
CA VAL A 69 5.47 -23.41 -3.86
C VAL A 69 5.30 -22.24 -2.89
N LYS A 70 6.33 -21.93 -2.08
CA LYS A 70 6.27 -20.81 -1.12
C LYS A 70 6.18 -19.46 -1.82
N SER A 71 6.89 -19.30 -2.94
CA SER A 71 6.84 -18.09 -3.75
C SER A 71 5.43 -17.86 -4.31
N GLU A 72 4.80 -18.92 -4.81
CA GLU A 72 3.44 -18.83 -5.35
C GLU A 72 2.41 -18.54 -4.26
N GLU A 73 2.47 -19.25 -3.12
CA GLU A 73 1.62 -18.96 -1.97
C GLU A 73 1.75 -17.50 -1.48
N LEU A 74 2.97 -16.94 -1.54
CA LEU A 74 3.22 -15.56 -1.17
C LEU A 74 2.57 -14.59 -2.15
N ARG A 75 2.74 -14.80 -3.47
CA ARG A 75 2.10 -13.97 -4.51
C ARG A 75 0.59 -14.05 -4.41
N GLN A 76 0.02 -15.25 -4.33
CA GLN A 76 -1.42 -15.45 -4.22
C GLN A 76 -2.01 -14.74 -3.00
N ARG A 77 -1.32 -14.78 -1.86
CA ARG A 77 -1.76 -14.08 -0.64
C ARG A 77 -1.83 -12.56 -0.81
N TYR A 78 -0.93 -11.97 -1.60
CA TYR A 78 -0.79 -10.53 -1.78
C TYR A 78 -1.23 -10.02 -3.15
N MET A 79 -1.83 -10.87 -3.99
CA MET A 79 -2.27 -10.50 -5.35
C MET A 79 -3.23 -9.31 -5.39
N TRP A 80 -3.92 -9.03 -4.28
CA TRP A 80 -4.84 -7.90 -4.14
C TRP A 80 -4.14 -6.55 -4.03
N VAL A 81 -2.85 -6.52 -3.67
CA VAL A 81 -2.13 -5.28 -3.35
C VAL A 81 -1.99 -4.39 -4.57
N GLY A 82 -1.53 -4.95 -5.70
CA GLY A 82 -1.40 -4.22 -6.97
C GLY A 82 -2.75 -3.71 -7.48
N ASP A 83 -3.78 -4.57 -7.47
CA ASP A 83 -5.15 -4.22 -7.87
C ASP A 83 -5.72 -3.05 -7.04
N MET A 84 -5.52 -3.04 -5.72
CA MET A 84 -5.95 -1.93 -4.87
C MET A 84 -5.15 -0.65 -5.12
N ALA A 85 -3.85 -0.76 -5.37
CA ALA A 85 -3.00 0.38 -5.72
C ALA A 85 -3.49 1.04 -7.01
N ASP A 86 -3.81 0.24 -8.03
CA ASP A 86 -4.32 0.72 -9.30
C ASP A 86 -5.73 1.30 -9.20
N GLN A 87 -6.62 0.69 -8.43
CA GLN A 87 -7.96 1.26 -8.18
C GLN A 87 -7.87 2.64 -7.51
N LEU A 88 -7.05 2.78 -6.47
CA LEU A 88 -6.84 4.06 -5.79
C LEU A 88 -6.21 5.10 -6.73
N ARG A 89 -5.20 4.71 -7.51
CA ARG A 89 -4.54 5.59 -8.47
C ARG A 89 -5.50 6.05 -9.57
N ALA A 90 -6.25 5.14 -10.17
CA ALA A 90 -7.21 5.46 -11.23
C ALA A 90 -8.31 6.40 -10.71
N MET A 91 -8.80 6.16 -9.49
CA MET A 91 -9.73 7.04 -8.79
C MET A 91 -9.13 8.44 -8.61
N ILE A 92 -7.89 8.55 -8.10
CA ILE A 92 -7.18 9.83 -7.92
C ILE A 92 -7.03 10.57 -9.26
N TYR A 93 -6.53 9.89 -10.29
CA TYR A 93 -6.28 10.49 -11.61
C TYR A 93 -7.55 10.97 -12.31
N SER A 94 -8.69 10.36 -11.98
CA SER A 94 -10.00 10.71 -12.53
C SER A 94 -10.80 11.62 -11.59
N GLU A 95 -10.24 12.02 -10.45
CA GLU A 95 -10.89 12.81 -9.39
C GLU A 95 -12.22 12.21 -8.88
N GLN A 96 -12.38 10.89 -8.98
CA GLN A 96 -13.62 10.18 -8.62
C GLN A 96 -13.66 9.83 -7.12
N TRP A 97 -13.54 10.84 -6.26
CA TRP A 97 -13.42 10.66 -4.81
C TRP A 97 -14.61 9.97 -4.13
N THR A 98 -15.77 9.92 -4.79
CA THR A 98 -16.93 9.12 -4.34
C THR A 98 -16.64 7.61 -4.29
N LEU A 99 -15.60 7.14 -4.98
CA LEU A 99 -15.15 5.74 -4.96
C LEU A 99 -14.22 5.42 -3.78
N LEU A 100 -13.76 6.42 -3.01
CA LEU A 100 -12.83 6.18 -1.91
C LEU A 100 -13.45 5.29 -0.81
N PRO A 101 -14.68 5.57 -0.31
CA PRO A 101 -15.31 4.71 0.70
C PRO A 101 -15.46 3.23 0.28
N PRO A 102 -15.99 2.88 -0.92
CA PRO A 102 -16.09 1.48 -1.31
C PRO A 102 -14.73 0.80 -1.51
N ILE A 103 -13.67 1.52 -1.93
CA ILE A 103 -12.31 0.96 -1.98
C ILE A 103 -11.79 0.71 -0.56
N MET A 104 -12.01 1.64 0.37
CA MET A 104 -11.63 1.46 1.79
C MET A 104 -12.32 0.24 2.41
N LEU A 105 -13.59 -0.01 2.10
CA LEU A 105 -14.31 -1.20 2.58
C LEU A 105 -13.67 -2.52 2.11
N LYS A 106 -13.04 -2.54 0.93
CA LYS A 106 -12.27 -3.70 0.46
C LYS A 106 -10.92 -3.85 1.17
N LEU A 107 -10.31 -2.72 1.55
CA LEU A 107 -8.99 -2.68 2.19
C LEU A 107 -9.02 -2.96 3.69
N LEU A 108 -10.04 -2.51 4.41
CA LEU A 108 -10.14 -2.65 5.87
C LEU A 108 -9.98 -4.11 6.37
N PRO A 109 -10.62 -5.14 5.75
CA PRO A 109 -10.42 -6.52 6.17
C PRO A 109 -8.98 -7.04 5.95
N ARG A 110 -8.22 -6.46 5.02
CA ARG A 110 -6.85 -6.88 4.67
C ARG A 110 -5.82 -6.48 5.73
N VAL A 111 -6.19 -5.57 6.63
CA VAL A 111 -5.34 -5.03 7.70
C VAL A 111 -5.94 -5.24 9.10
N ALA A 112 -7.03 -5.99 9.20
CA ALA A 112 -7.79 -6.13 10.45
C ALA A 112 -7.01 -6.86 11.56
N ASP A 113 -6.03 -7.68 11.19
CA ASP A 113 -5.12 -8.40 12.09
C ASP A 113 -4.00 -7.50 12.66
N ILE A 114 -3.79 -6.31 12.08
CA ILE A 114 -2.72 -5.40 12.49
C ILE A 114 -3.14 -4.60 13.73
N LYS A 115 -2.54 -4.93 14.87
CA LYS A 115 -2.81 -4.24 16.14
C LYS A 115 -2.20 -2.83 16.17
N ILE A 116 -3.06 -1.81 16.15
CA ILE A 116 -2.68 -0.40 16.33
C ILE A 116 -2.97 0.02 17.78
N THR A 117 -1.98 -0.15 18.66
CA THR A 117 -2.04 0.34 20.06
C THR A 117 -1.87 1.85 20.18
N LYS A 118 -1.04 2.44 19.31
CA LYS A 118 -0.78 3.87 19.23
C LYS A 118 -0.58 4.26 17.76
N MET A 119 -1.13 5.41 17.36
CA MET A 119 -0.81 6.04 16.07
C MET A 119 0.61 6.59 16.13
N THR A 120 1.44 6.21 15.16
CA THR A 120 2.86 6.57 15.08
C THR A 120 3.19 7.34 13.83
N ARG A 121 2.37 7.27 12.78
CA ARG A 121 2.55 8.02 11.55
C ARG A 121 1.87 9.37 11.65
N ASP A 122 2.49 10.42 11.15
CA ASP A 122 2.00 11.79 11.15
C ASP A 122 2.04 12.40 9.75
N VAL A 123 1.55 13.64 9.62
CA VAL A 123 1.37 14.34 8.35
C VAL A 123 2.64 14.41 7.50
N THR A 124 3.82 14.48 8.13
CA THR A 124 5.10 14.55 7.41
C THR A 124 5.37 13.34 6.52
N LEU A 125 4.70 12.22 6.78
CA LEU A 125 4.81 11.01 5.97
C LEU A 125 4.10 11.11 4.62
N TRP A 126 2.98 11.85 4.55
CA TRP A 126 2.15 11.93 3.35
C TRP A 126 2.03 13.33 2.75
N ASP A 127 2.60 14.34 3.40
CA ASP A 127 2.58 15.70 2.86
C ASP A 127 3.23 15.78 1.47
N GLY A 128 2.56 16.45 0.54
CA GLY A 128 2.96 16.55 -0.87
C GLY A 128 2.93 15.25 -1.69
N VAL A 129 2.50 14.12 -1.11
CA VAL A 129 2.50 12.83 -1.80
C VAL A 129 1.45 12.78 -2.91
N TYR A 130 0.34 13.52 -2.76
CA TYR A 130 -0.65 13.68 -3.82
C TYR A 130 -0.05 14.32 -5.08
N ASP A 131 0.64 15.45 -4.92
CA ASP A 131 1.25 16.16 -6.04
C ASP A 131 2.29 15.31 -6.75
N LYS A 132 3.11 14.58 -5.96
CA LYS A 132 4.06 13.61 -6.50
C LYS A 132 3.36 12.55 -7.35
N LEU A 133 2.26 11.97 -6.87
CA LEU A 133 1.49 10.98 -7.63
C LEU A 133 0.88 11.57 -8.91
N MET A 134 0.42 12.82 -8.87
CA MET A 134 -0.16 13.51 -10.02
C MET A 134 0.90 13.82 -11.10
N GLN A 135 2.15 14.07 -10.71
CA GLN A 135 3.27 14.23 -11.66
C GLN A 135 3.59 12.93 -12.42
N GLU A 136 3.27 11.75 -11.87
CA GLU A 136 3.42 10.46 -12.55
C GLU A 136 2.31 10.18 -13.58
N LYS A 137 1.26 11.01 -13.62
CA LYS A 137 0.12 10.80 -14.53
C LYS A 137 0.61 10.87 -15.98
N PRO A 138 0.41 9.83 -16.81
CA PRO A 138 0.85 9.85 -18.19
C PRO A 138 0.16 11.02 -18.93
N ALA A 139 0.92 11.72 -19.76
CA ALA A 139 0.37 12.73 -20.66
C ALA A 139 -0.67 12.06 -21.56
N LYS A 140 -1.83 12.72 -21.70
CA LYS A 140 -2.96 12.24 -22.50
C LYS A 140 -2.64 12.24 -23.98
#